data_AF-A0A7S9C4N0-F1
#
_entry.id   AF-A0A7S9C4N0-F1
#
_cell.length_a   1.000
_cell.length_b   1.000
_cell.length_c   1.000
_cell.angle_alpha   90.00
_cell.angle_beta   90.00
_cell.angle_gamma   90.00
#
_symmetry.space_group_name_H-M   'P 1'
#
loop_
_entity.id
_entity.type
_entity.pdbx_description
1 polymer ?
#
loop_
_entity_poly.entity_id
_entity_poly.type
_entity_poly.pdbx_seq_one_letter_code
_entity_poly.pdbx_strand_id
1 'polypeptide(L)'
;MSHGNNKSTPVLALVAAFAATSAQAAADPDESTRRQERRAQVQQQLRAAQVELYCDHDSQALRLMRETRQALLAQPDPSSLRAVDQVIWLLRRGETAQAIAALESARAAQRVPQA
;
A
#
# COMPACT_ATOMS: atom_id res chain seq x y z
N MET A 1 49.54 29.05 36.52
CA MET A 1 49.79 28.04 35.47
C MET A 1 48.46 27.74 34.80
N SER A 2 48.35 28.08 33.51
CA SER A 2 47.15 27.87 32.67
C SER A 2 47.02 26.42 32.18
N HIS A 3 45.82 26.12 31.67
CA HIS A 3 45.35 25.01 30.81
C HIS A 3 44.42 24.01 31.53
N GLY A 4 43.20 23.73 31.08
CA GLY A 4 42.56 24.12 29.83
C GLY A 4 41.06 23.80 29.76
N ASN A 5 40.39 24.60 28.93
CA ASN A 5 39.07 24.36 28.33
C ASN A 5 39.03 23.03 27.56
N ASN A 6 37.83 22.41 27.51
CA ASN A 6 37.23 21.60 26.43
C ASN A 6 36.36 20.47 27.04
N LYS A 7 35.13 20.18 26.64
CA LYS A 7 34.42 20.37 25.36
C LYS A 7 32.91 20.37 25.58
N SER A 8 32.25 21.24 24.81
CA SER A 8 30.82 21.31 24.53
C SER A 8 30.20 19.92 24.31
N THR A 9 29.10 19.64 25.01
CA THR A 9 28.17 18.54 24.75
C THR A 9 27.39 18.80 23.45
N PRO A 10 27.69 18.13 22.32
CA PRO A 10 26.93 18.25 21.08
C PRO A 10 25.90 17.11 20.94
N VAL A 11 25.55 16.43 22.03
CA VAL A 11 24.71 15.23 21.98
C VAL A 11 23.22 15.59 21.98
N LEU A 12 22.83 16.72 22.57
CA LEU A 12 21.42 17.12 22.68
C LEU A 12 20.80 17.67 21.38
N ALA A 13 21.60 18.16 20.44
CA ALA A 13 21.08 18.65 19.16
C ALA A 13 20.68 17.53 18.18
N LEU A 14 21.25 16.32 18.35
CA LEU A 14 21.03 15.19 17.43
C LEU A 14 19.71 14.45 17.69
N VAL A 15 19.18 14.50 18.92
CA VAL A 15 17.90 13.83 19.27
C VAL A 15 16.69 14.63 18.76
N ALA A 16 16.79 15.96 18.71
CA ALA A 16 15.72 16.80 18.16
C ALA A 16 15.52 16.60 16.66
N ALA A 17 16.58 16.28 15.90
CA ALA A 17 16.48 16.03 14.46
C ALA A 17 15.69 14.75 14.13
N PHE A 18 15.81 13.69 14.94
CA PHE A 18 15.04 12.45 14.76
C PHE A 18 13.56 12.59 15.16
N ALA A 19 13.26 13.42 16.17
CA ALA A 19 11.88 13.74 16.54
C ALA A 19 11.21 14.65 15.50
N ALA A 20 11.94 15.59 14.91
CA ALA A 20 11.40 16.48 13.87
C ALA A 20 11.04 15.73 12.57
N THR A 21 11.75 14.64 12.22
CA THR A 21 11.35 13.81 11.06
C THR A 21 10.08 13.00 11.31
N SER A 22 9.71 12.78 12.57
CA SER A 22 8.49 12.05 12.93
C SER A 22 7.24 12.94 12.93
N ALA A 23 7.42 14.27 13.07
CA ALA A 23 6.33 15.23 13.25
C ALA A 23 6.12 16.20 12.07
N GLN A 24 7.08 16.32 11.14
CA GLN A 24 6.89 17.07 9.89
C GLN A 24 6.38 16.17 8.75
N ALA A 25 5.41 15.31 9.06
CA ALA A 25 4.32 15.06 8.11
C ALA A 25 3.37 16.26 8.18
N ALA A 26 3.86 17.45 7.81
CA ALA A 26 2.95 18.46 7.31
C ALA A 26 2.31 17.80 6.09
N ALA A 27 1.07 17.33 6.24
CA ALA A 27 0.36 16.59 5.23
C ALA A 27 0.35 17.44 3.96
N ASP A 28 1.27 17.13 3.04
CA ASP A 28 1.29 17.72 1.72
C ASP A 28 -0.10 17.40 1.12
N PRO A 29 -0.95 18.42 0.90
CA PRO A 29 -2.29 18.19 0.37
C PRO A 29 -2.22 17.41 -0.94
N ASP A 30 -1.13 17.55 -1.71
CA ASP A 30 -0.91 16.80 -2.94
C ASP A 30 -0.64 15.32 -2.67
N GLU A 31 0.09 14.95 -1.62
CA GLU A 31 0.32 13.54 -1.27
C GLU A 31 -0.96 12.87 -0.76
N SER A 32 -1.78 13.61 -0.01
CA SER A 32 -3.09 13.11 0.45
C SER A 32 -4.03 12.85 -0.74
N THR A 33 -4.04 13.75 -1.73
CA THR A 33 -4.82 13.64 -2.96
C THR A 33 -4.33 12.47 -3.80
N ARG A 34 -3.01 12.39 -4.05
CA ARG A 34 -2.39 11.27 -4.78
C ARG A 34 -2.67 9.91 -4.13
N ARG A 35 -2.68 9.84 -2.78
CA ARG A 35 -3.05 8.62 -2.06
C ARG A 35 -4.52 8.26 -2.27
N GLN A 36 -5.44 9.22 -2.27
CA GLN A 36 -6.86 8.98 -2.57
C GLN A 36 -7.07 8.52 -4.01
N GLU A 37 -6.43 9.17 -4.98
CA GLU A 37 -6.49 8.77 -6.40
C GLU A 37 -5.99 7.34 -6.61
N ARG A 38 -4.85 6.98 -6.01
CA ARG A 38 -4.33 5.60 -6.07
C ARG A 38 -5.28 4.59 -5.44
N ARG A 39 -5.88 4.92 -4.28
CA ARG A 39 -6.89 4.05 -3.65
C ARG A 39 -8.11 3.87 -4.57
N ALA A 40 -8.59 4.94 -5.19
CA ALA A 40 -9.70 4.87 -6.15
C ALA A 40 -9.34 4.00 -7.35
N GLN A 41 -8.12 4.13 -7.89
CA GLN A 41 -7.61 3.32 -8.99
C GLN A 41 -7.55 1.83 -8.61
N VAL A 42 -6.98 1.49 -7.45
CA VAL A 42 -6.91 0.10 -6.97
C VAL A 42 -8.33 -0.47 -6.81
N GLN A 43 -9.25 0.28 -6.19
CA GLN A 43 -10.64 -0.16 -6.05
C GLN A 43 -11.36 -0.36 -7.39
N GLN A 44 -11.04 0.46 -8.40
CA GLN A 44 -11.56 0.29 -9.76
C GLN A 44 -10.97 -0.96 -10.44
N GLN A 45 -9.67 -1.20 -10.31
CA GLN A 45 -9.03 -2.38 -10.88
C GLN A 45 -9.53 -3.68 -10.24
N LEU A 46 -9.72 -3.70 -8.92
CA LEU A 46 -10.30 -4.86 -8.23
C LEU A 46 -11.76 -5.11 -8.64
N ARG A 47 -12.53 -4.06 -8.93
CA ARG A 47 -13.88 -4.20 -9.51
C ARG A 47 -13.83 -4.83 -10.90
N ALA A 48 -12.96 -4.32 -11.75
CA ALA A 48 -12.79 -4.84 -13.11
C ALA A 48 -12.37 -6.32 -13.07
N ALA A 49 -11.37 -6.67 -12.25
CA ALA A 49 -10.94 -8.06 -12.09
C ALA A 49 -12.09 -8.97 -11.64
N GLN A 50 -12.97 -8.51 -10.75
CA GLN A 50 -14.11 -9.31 -10.31
C GLN A 50 -15.11 -9.56 -11.45
N VAL A 51 -15.39 -8.55 -12.27
CA VAL A 51 -16.26 -8.70 -13.45
C VAL A 51 -15.66 -9.72 -14.41
N GLU A 52 -14.36 -9.63 -14.70
CA GLU A 52 -13.68 -10.60 -15.56
C GLU A 52 -13.79 -12.03 -15.01
N LEU A 53 -13.65 -12.24 -13.70
CA LEU A 53 -13.82 -13.56 -13.09
C LEU A 53 -15.25 -14.10 -13.17
N TYR A 54 -16.26 -13.25 -13.03
CA TYR A 54 -17.65 -13.69 -13.21
C TYR A 54 -18.00 -13.98 -14.68
N CYS A 55 -17.24 -13.41 -15.62
CA CYS A 55 -17.36 -13.68 -17.05
C CYS A 55 -16.42 -14.80 -17.53
N ASP A 56 -15.80 -15.56 -16.62
CA ASP A 56 -14.84 -16.63 -16.91
C ASP A 56 -13.61 -16.18 -17.74
N HIS A 57 -13.23 -14.90 -17.63
CA HIS A 57 -12.06 -14.31 -18.28
C HIS A 57 -10.82 -14.32 -17.38
N ASP A 58 -10.41 -15.50 -16.91
CA ASP A 58 -9.34 -15.67 -15.91
C ASP A 58 -8.01 -15.02 -16.32
N SER A 59 -7.66 -15.05 -17.62
CA SER A 59 -6.43 -14.45 -18.14
C SER A 59 -6.44 -12.92 -18.01
N GLN A 60 -7.60 -12.29 -18.22
CA GLN A 60 -7.76 -10.84 -18.10
C GLN A 60 -7.84 -10.41 -16.65
N ALA A 61 -8.52 -11.19 -15.80
CA ALA A 61 -8.47 -10.99 -14.37
C ALA A 61 -7.02 -11.06 -13.85
N LEU A 62 -6.24 -12.06 -14.27
CA LEU A 62 -4.84 -12.21 -13.87
C LEU A 62 -3.97 -11.02 -14.32
N ARG A 63 -4.20 -10.48 -15.53
CA ARG A 63 -3.53 -9.27 -16.01
C ARG A 63 -3.86 -8.06 -15.11
N LEU A 64 -5.15 -7.83 -14.85
CA LEU A 64 -5.61 -6.74 -13.98
C LEU A 64 -5.05 -6.84 -12.56
N MET A 65 -4.99 -8.04 -11.99
CA MET A 65 -4.40 -8.26 -10.66
C MET A 65 -2.90 -7.95 -10.62
N ARG A 66 -2.16 -8.26 -11.70
CA ARG A 66 -0.73 -7.89 -11.81
C ARG A 66 -0.54 -6.39 -11.90
N GLU A 67 -1.37 -5.70 -12.69
CA GLU A 67 -1.35 -4.23 -12.78
C GLU A 67 -1.67 -3.59 -11.42
N THR A 68 -2.67 -4.13 -10.71
CA THR A 68 -3.02 -3.70 -9.35
C THR A 68 -1.86 -3.86 -8.39
N ARG A 69 -1.17 -5.00 -8.46
CA ARG A 69 0.04 -5.25 -7.66
C ARG A 69 1.13 -4.21 -7.92
N GLN A 70 1.37 -3.86 -9.19
CA GLN A 70 2.36 -2.85 -9.55
C GLN A 70 1.97 -1.46 -9.01
N ALA A 71 0.70 -1.08 -9.08
CA ALA A 71 0.21 0.16 -8.49
C ALA A 71 0.43 0.19 -6.96
N LEU A 72 0.23 -0.93 -6.28
CA LEU A 72 0.46 -1.05 -4.83
C LEU A 72 1.94 -1.01 -4.46
N LEU A 73 2.86 -1.45 -5.33
CA LEU A 73 4.30 -1.37 -5.05
C LEU A 73 4.82 0.07 -5.00
N ALA A 74 4.14 1.01 -5.68
CA ALA A 74 4.50 2.43 -5.63
C ALA A 74 4.25 3.06 -4.25
N GLN A 75 3.31 2.52 -3.46
CA GLN A 75 3.08 2.91 -2.07
C GLN A 75 2.65 1.66 -1.28
N PRO A 76 3.62 0.89 -0.76
CA PRO A 76 3.37 -0.45 -0.27
C PRO A 76 2.46 -0.43 0.96
N ASP A 77 1.28 -1.02 0.79
CA ASP A 77 0.45 -1.51 1.89
C ASP A 77 0.63 -3.03 1.96
N PRO A 78 1.33 -3.57 2.98
CA PRO A 78 1.59 -4.99 3.11
C PRO A 78 0.33 -5.85 3.20
N SER A 79 -0.79 -5.29 3.66
CA SER A 79 -2.05 -6.01 3.76
C SER A 79 -2.70 -6.17 2.39
N SER A 80 -2.82 -5.07 1.63
CA SER A 80 -3.32 -5.07 0.26
C SER A 80 -2.44 -5.90 -0.69
N LEU A 81 -1.11 -5.82 -0.56
CA LEU A 81 -0.19 -6.62 -1.38
C LEU A 81 -0.38 -8.12 -1.16
N ARG A 82 -0.47 -8.56 0.11
CA ARG A 82 -0.73 -9.97 0.43
C ARG A 82 -2.08 -10.44 -0.11
N ALA A 83 -3.12 -9.62 0.00
CA ALA A 83 -4.44 -9.95 -0.53
C ALA A 83 -4.41 -10.10 -2.06
N VAL A 84 -3.74 -9.20 -2.77
CA VAL A 84 -3.56 -9.29 -4.23
C VAL A 84 -2.72 -10.50 -4.63
N ASP A 85 -1.63 -10.78 -3.91
CA ASP A 85 -0.76 -11.93 -4.16
C ASP A 85 -1.52 -13.26 -3.97
N GLN A 86 -2.39 -13.35 -2.96
CA GLN A 86 -3.25 -14.52 -2.74
C GLN A 86 -4.18 -14.76 -3.92
N VAL A 87 -4.87 -13.71 -4.41
CA VAL A 87 -5.77 -13.84 -5.58
C VAL A 87 -4.98 -14.27 -6.82
N ILE A 88 -3.82 -13.67 -7.08
CA ILE A 88 -2.95 -14.06 -8.20
C ILE A 88 -2.55 -15.54 -8.11
N TRP A 89 -2.22 -16.03 -6.93
CA TRP A 89 -1.85 -17.42 -6.70
C TRP A 89 -3.02 -18.38 -6.99
N LEU A 90 -4.22 -18.06 -6.51
CA LEU A 90 -5.44 -18.85 -6.74
C LEU A 90 -5.79 -18.93 -8.24
N LEU A 91 -5.72 -17.80 -8.97
CA LEU A 91 -5.97 -17.78 -10.42
C LEU A 91 -5.00 -18.65 -11.20
N ARG A 92 -3.71 -18.64 -10.83
CA ARG A 92 -2.71 -19.51 -11.49
C ARG A 92 -2.96 -20.99 -11.25
N ARG A 93 -3.64 -21.36 -10.17
CA ARG A 93 -4.02 -22.75 -9.85
C ARG A 93 -5.36 -23.16 -10.45
N GLY A 94 -6.05 -22.25 -11.16
CA GLY A 94 -7.40 -22.49 -11.67
C GLY A 94 -8.46 -22.55 -10.57
N GLU A 95 -8.17 -22.02 -9.38
CA GLU A 95 -9.10 -22.03 -8.24
C GLU A 95 -10.01 -20.79 -8.27
N THR A 96 -10.75 -20.61 -9.37
CA THR A 96 -11.53 -19.38 -9.67
C THR A 96 -12.54 -19.03 -8.57
N ALA A 97 -13.27 -20.02 -8.04
CA ALA A 97 -14.22 -19.78 -6.94
C ALA A 97 -13.55 -19.23 -5.67
N GLN A 98 -12.37 -19.77 -5.32
CA GLN A 98 -11.60 -19.27 -4.18
C GLN A 98 -11.01 -17.88 -4.47
N ALA A 99 -10.57 -17.64 -5.71
CA ALA A 99 -10.06 -16.34 -6.14
C ALA A 99 -11.12 -15.24 -6.02
N ILE A 100 -12.38 -15.54 -6.39
CA ILE A 100 -13.53 -14.63 -6.23
C ILE A 100 -13.74 -14.31 -4.74
N ALA A 101 -13.80 -15.31 -3.87
CA ALA A 101 -13.99 -15.10 -2.43
C ALA A 101 -12.85 -14.28 -1.79
N ALA A 102 -11.60 -14.54 -2.19
CA ALA A 102 -10.45 -13.78 -1.74
C ALA A 102 -10.49 -12.33 -2.25
N LEU A 103 -10.91 -12.11 -3.49
CA LEU A 103 -11.05 -10.77 -4.09
C LEU A 103 -12.15 -9.96 -3.40
N GLU A 104 -13.29 -10.57 -3.08
CA GLU A 104 -14.37 -9.94 -2.32
C GLU A 104 -13.89 -9.48 -0.94
N SER A 105 -13.15 -10.34 -0.25
CA SER A 105 -12.54 -10.03 1.05
C SER A 105 -11.55 -8.87 0.95
N ALA A 106 -10.70 -8.86 -0.08
CA ALA A 106 -9.75 -7.77 -0.34
C ALA A 106 -10.47 -6.44 -0.58
N ARG A 107 -11.56 -6.45 -1.36
CA ARG A 107 -12.38 -5.27 -1.62
C ARG A 107 -13.11 -4.76 -0.38
N ALA A 108 -13.60 -5.66 0.48
CA ALA A 108 -14.23 -5.28 1.74
C ALA A 108 -13.23 -4.56 2.66
N ALA A 109 -12.00 -5.08 2.78
CA ALA A 109 -10.94 -4.46 3.57
C ALA A 109 -10.57 -3.04 3.08
N GLN A 110 -10.63 -2.80 1.77
CA GLN A 110 -10.32 -1.49 1.18
C GLN A 110 -11.44 -0.43 1.30
N ARG A 111 -12.65 -0.83 1.69
CA ARG A 111 -13.78 0.10 1.91
C ARG A 111 -13.79 0.70 3.31
N VAL A 112 -13.08 0.09 4.27
CA VAL A 112 -13.03 0.61 5.64
C VAL A 112 -12.06 1.79 5.67
N PRO A 113 -12.52 3.02 5.98
CA PRO A 113 -11.60 4.11 6.26
C PRO A 113 -10.82 3.73 7.52
N GLN A 114 -9.50 3.58 7.39
CA GLN A 114 -8.60 3.53 8.54
C GLN A 114 -8.74 4.88 9.24
N ALA A 115 -9.37 4.89 10.41
CA ALA A 115 -9.62 6.06 11.26
C ALA A 115 -8.33 6.60 11.87
#